data_AF-A0A822WGV4-F1
#
_entry.id   AF-A0A822WGV4-F1
#
_cell.length_a   1.000
_cell.length_b   1.000
_cell.length_c   1.000
_cell.angle_alpha   90.00
_cell.angle_beta   90.00
_cell.angle_gamma   90.00
#
_symmetry.space_group_name_H-M   'P 1'
#
loop_
_entity.id
_entity.type
_entity.pdbx_description
1 polymer ?
#
loop_
_entity_poly.entity_id
_entity_poly.type
_entity_poly.pdbx_seq_one_letter_code
_entity_poly.pdbx_strand_id
1 'polypeptide(L)'
;MNITSQPKATSQVFDIHAKLRSTNSHWSYCHAVQPHDKGFDYQFNTTFVGEMEFAVYERIENYFVLVDFFKSYDEACDDAKKIIDEHPDIKKMLSAI
;
A
#
# COMPACT_ATOMS: atom_id res chain seq x y z
N MET A 1 -23.24 -35.75 -17.21
CA MET A 1 -22.13 -34.77 -17.27
C MET A 1 -22.31 -33.82 -16.10
N ASN A 2 -21.55 -33.99 -15.01
CA ASN A 2 -21.63 -33.11 -13.85
C ASN A 2 -20.68 -31.92 -14.06
N ILE A 3 -21.24 -30.75 -14.33
CA ILE A 3 -20.51 -29.49 -14.22
C ILE A 3 -20.49 -29.08 -12.75
N THR A 4 -19.45 -29.49 -12.03
CA THR A 4 -19.15 -28.92 -10.72
C THR A 4 -18.68 -27.49 -10.96
N SER A 5 -19.61 -26.54 -10.89
CA SER A 5 -19.32 -25.12 -10.86
C SER A 5 -18.51 -24.85 -9.59
N GLN A 6 -17.18 -24.83 -9.69
CA GLN A 6 -16.34 -24.29 -8.63
C GLN A 6 -16.78 -22.84 -8.40
N PRO A 7 -17.04 -22.42 -7.15
CA PRO A 7 -17.28 -21.02 -6.87
C PRO A 7 -16.01 -20.26 -7.27
N LYS A 8 -16.17 -19.39 -8.26
CA LYS A 8 -15.19 -18.40 -8.70
C LYS A 8 -14.67 -17.71 -7.43
N ALA A 9 -13.35 -17.80 -7.18
CA ALA A 9 -12.71 -17.10 -6.09
C ALA A 9 -13.21 -15.65 -6.15
N THR A 10 -13.99 -15.24 -5.16
CA THR A 10 -14.42 -13.86 -5.00
C THR A 10 -13.14 -13.06 -5.03
N SER A 11 -12.95 -12.26 -6.09
CA SER A 11 -11.89 -11.26 -6.17
C SER A 11 -11.95 -10.50 -4.86
N GLN A 12 -11.05 -10.84 -3.95
CA GLN A 12 -11.08 -10.34 -2.60
C GLN A 12 -10.56 -8.92 -2.75
N VAL A 13 -11.50 -7.98 -2.90
CA VAL A 13 -11.21 -6.56 -3.03
C VAL A 13 -10.30 -6.22 -1.86
N PHE A 14 -9.13 -5.69 -2.19
CA PHE A 14 -8.12 -5.37 -1.19
C PHE A 14 -8.72 -4.38 -0.17
N ASP A 15 -8.75 -4.78 1.10
CA ASP A 15 -9.27 -3.96 2.20
C ASP A 15 -8.13 -3.63 3.16
N ILE A 16 -7.64 -2.39 3.07
CA ILE A 16 -6.56 -1.89 3.92
C ILE A 16 -6.95 -1.92 5.41
N HIS A 17 -8.22 -1.73 5.76
CA HIS A 17 -8.66 -1.81 7.15
C HIS A 17 -8.62 -3.24 7.68
N ALA A 18 -8.97 -4.23 6.85
CA ALA A 18 -8.83 -5.64 7.21
C ALA A 18 -7.36 -6.00 7.40
N LYS A 19 -6.46 -5.53 6.52
CA LYS A 19 -5.01 -5.75 6.62
C LYS A 19 -4.41 -5.11 7.87
N LEU A 20 -4.74 -3.85 8.17
CA LEU A 20 -4.29 -3.16 9.39
C LEU A 20 -4.67 -3.93 10.66
N ARG A 21 -5.91 -4.43 10.72
CA ARG A 21 -6.40 -5.22 11.87
C ARG A 21 -5.74 -6.58 11.98
N SER A 22 -5.52 -7.27 10.86
CA SER A 22 -4.96 -8.63 10.87
C SER A 22 -3.47 -8.64 11.20
N THR A 23 -2.72 -7.64 10.75
CA THR A 23 -1.28 -7.52 11.02
C THR A 23 -0.97 -6.80 12.33
N ASN A 24 -1.98 -6.20 12.97
CA ASN A 24 -1.79 -5.31 14.12
C ASN A 24 -0.73 -4.24 13.82
N SER A 25 -0.84 -3.61 12.64
CA SER A 25 0.18 -2.71 12.12
C SER A 25 0.30 -1.42 12.93
N HIS A 26 1.50 -0.83 12.91
CA HIS A 26 1.79 0.47 13.48
C HIS A 26 1.47 1.63 12.52
N TRP A 27 1.20 1.36 11.25
CA TRP A 27 0.86 2.39 10.28
C TRP A 27 -0.50 3.00 10.57
N SER A 28 -0.57 4.32 10.47
CA SER A 28 -1.84 5.04 10.59
C SER A 28 -2.62 4.88 9.29
N TYR A 29 -3.92 4.61 9.39
CA TYR A 29 -4.78 4.59 8.20
C TYR A 29 -4.81 5.95 7.48
N CYS A 30 -4.85 7.04 8.24
CA CYS A 30 -4.77 8.37 7.67
C CYS A 30 -4.10 9.35 8.62
N HIS A 31 -3.47 10.39 8.06
CA HIS A 31 -2.92 11.52 8.82
C HIS A 31 -3.05 12.82 8.03
N ALA A 32 -3.02 13.94 8.74
CA ALA A 32 -3.15 15.25 8.13
C ALA A 32 -1.90 15.62 7.32
N VAL A 33 -2.12 16.21 6.14
CA VAL A 33 -1.07 16.80 5.30
C VAL A 33 -0.44 17.96 6.04
N GLN A 34 0.89 18.00 6.13
CA GLN A 34 1.59 19.09 6.77
C GLN A 34 1.83 20.26 5.80
N PRO A 35 2.10 21.48 6.30
CA PRO A 35 2.35 22.63 5.43
C PRO A 35 3.54 22.46 4.47
N HIS A 36 4.50 21.60 4.82
CA HIS A 36 5.65 21.26 3.97
C HIS A 36 5.34 20.21 2.90
N ASP A 37 4.21 19.52 3.01
CA ASP A 37 3.74 18.54 2.02
C ASP A 37 2.99 19.19 0.86
N LYS A 38 3.14 20.51 0.68
CA LYS A 38 2.50 21.25 -0.41
C LYS A 38 3.09 20.82 -1.75
N GLY A 39 2.23 20.27 -2.61
CA GLY A 39 2.59 19.88 -3.98
C GLY A 39 2.97 18.40 -4.16
N PHE A 40 2.91 17.58 -3.09
CA PHE A 40 3.06 16.13 -3.21
C PHE A 40 1.70 15.45 -3.23
N ASP A 41 1.51 14.53 -4.17
CA ASP A 41 0.31 13.72 -4.33
C ASP A 41 0.42 12.35 -3.64
N TYR A 42 1.65 11.89 -3.40
CA TYR A 42 1.93 10.62 -2.75
C TYR A 42 2.99 10.77 -1.68
N GLN A 43 2.92 9.92 -0.65
CA GLN A 43 3.94 9.81 0.37
C GLN A 43 4.40 8.34 0.49
N PHE A 44 5.71 8.15 0.38
CA PHE A 44 6.34 6.85 0.54
C PHE A 44 7.12 6.83 1.86
N ASN A 45 6.68 5.99 2.79
CA ASN A 45 7.29 5.85 4.11
C ASN A 45 8.01 4.50 4.23
N THR A 46 9.10 4.47 4.98
CA THR A 46 9.86 3.25 5.27
C THR A 46 10.13 3.18 6.76
N THR A 47 9.93 2.01 7.34
CA THR A 47 10.28 1.70 8.74
C THR A 47 11.27 0.55 8.75
N PHE A 48 12.18 0.56 9.73
CA PHE A 48 13.21 -0.47 9.91
C PHE A 48 13.21 -1.03 11.34
N VAL A 49 12.08 -0.91 12.05
CA VAL A 49 11.96 -1.43 13.41
C VAL A 49 11.81 -2.96 13.35
N GLY A 50 12.93 -3.67 13.41
CA GLY A 50 13.00 -5.13 13.36
C GLY A 50 13.06 -5.68 11.94
N GLU A 51 12.08 -5.37 11.11
CA GLU A 51 12.02 -5.73 9.69
C GLU A 51 11.76 -4.50 8.83
N MET A 52 12.24 -4.51 7.58
CA MET A 52 11.99 -3.44 6.63
C MET A 52 10.56 -3.53 6.10
N GLU A 53 9.80 -2.46 6.27
CA GLU A 53 8.43 -2.36 5.76
C GLU A 53 8.22 -0.98 5.13
N PHE A 54 7.46 -0.98 4.04
CA PHE A 54 7.13 0.18 3.24
C PHE A 54 5.65 0.48 3.39
N ALA A 55 5.29 1.76 3.33
CA ALA A 55 3.91 2.21 3.30
C ALA A 55 3.73 3.31 2.26
N VAL A 56 2.70 3.14 1.42
CA VAL A 56 2.33 4.09 0.37
C VAL A 56 1.05 4.78 0.79
N TYR A 57 1.08 6.11 0.79
CA TYR A 57 -0.07 6.96 1.05
C TYR A 57 -0.41 7.79 -0.18
N GLU A 58 -1.69 7.93 -0.44
CA GLU A 58 -2.23 8.84 -1.46
C GLU A 58 -2.84 10.06 -0.78
N ARG A 59 -2.59 11.23 -1.35
CA ARG A 59 -3.17 12.46 -0.86
C ARG A 59 -4.61 12.61 -1.35
N ILE A 60 -5.52 12.70 -0.40
CA ILE A 60 -6.91 13.06 -0.62
C ILE A 60 -7.17 14.37 0.12
N GLU A 61 -7.25 15.46 -0.64
CA GLU A 61 -7.38 16.84 -0.14
C GLU A 61 -6.28 17.24 0.85
N ASN A 62 -6.61 17.22 2.15
CA ASN A 62 -5.75 17.61 3.27
C ASN A 62 -5.33 16.42 4.13
N TYR A 63 -5.54 15.19 3.64
CA TYR A 63 -5.15 13.96 4.33
C TYR A 63 -4.32 13.08 3.42
N PHE A 64 -3.35 12.39 4.01
CA PHE A 64 -2.72 11.23 3.43
C PHE A 64 -3.47 10.00 3.91
N VAL A 65 -3.96 9.19 2.97
CA VAL A 65 -4.69 7.95 3.23
C VAL A 65 -3.81 6.79 2.79
N LEU A 66 -3.67 5.80 3.68
CA LEU A 66 -2.86 4.62 3.45
C LEU A 66 -3.49 3.78 2.34
N VAL A 67 -2.74 3.62 1.25
CA VAL A 67 -3.10 2.74 0.13
C VAL A 67 -2.72 1.32 0.48
N ASP A 68 -1.45 1.10 0.85
CA ASP A 68 -0.98 -0.19 1.32
C ASP A 68 0.33 -0.08 2.12
N PHE A 69 0.63 -1.11 2.90
CA PHE A 69 1.92 -1.35 3.52
C PHE A 69 2.40 -2.78 3.24
N PHE A 70 3.67 -2.96 2.92
CA PHE A 70 4.21 -4.22 2.44
C PHE A 70 5.72 -4.30 2.70
N LYS A 71 6.26 -5.52 2.71
CA LYS A 71 7.70 -5.75 2.87
C LYS A 71 8.41 -5.91 1.53
N SER A 72 7.68 -6.36 0.53
CA SER A 72 8.17 -6.60 -0.83
C SER A 72 7.18 -6.07 -1.86
N TYR A 73 7.66 -5.69 -3.04
CA TYR A 73 6.81 -5.20 -4.13
C TYR A 73 5.72 -6.21 -4.52
N ASP A 74 6.02 -7.51 -4.46
CA ASP A 74 5.07 -8.57 -4.85
C ASP A 74 3.85 -8.65 -3.91
N GLU A 75 4.04 -8.30 -2.63
CA GLU A 75 2.98 -8.25 -1.61
C GLU A 75 2.09 -7.00 -1.69
N ALA A 76 2.54 -5.97 -2.41
CA ALA A 76 1.78 -4.73 -2.55
C ALA A 76 0.47 -4.97 -3.33
N CYS A 77 -0.58 -4.24 -2.94
CA CYS A 77 -1.84 -4.23 -3.67
C CYS A 77 -1.67 -3.59 -5.07
N ASP A 78 -2.62 -3.85 -5.97
CA ASP A 78 -2.55 -3.37 -7.36
C ASP A 78 -2.48 -1.84 -7.44
N ASP A 79 -3.17 -1.12 -6.54
CA ASP A 79 -3.15 0.34 -6.49
C ASP A 79 -1.77 0.87 -6.04
N ALA A 80 -1.18 0.26 -5.02
CA ALA A 80 0.17 0.61 -4.57
C ALA A 80 1.22 0.29 -5.65
N LYS A 81 1.09 -0.84 -6.33
CA LYS A 81 1.95 -1.21 -7.46
C LYS A 81 1.88 -0.20 -8.59
N LYS A 82 0.67 0.28 -8.92
CA LYS A 82 0.47 1.31 -9.93
C LYS A 82 1.20 2.62 -9.57
N ILE A 83 1.09 3.07 -8.33
CA ILE A 83 1.81 4.28 -7.86
C ILE A 83 3.33 4.07 -7.95
N ILE A 84 3.83 2.90 -7.54
CA ILE A 84 5.26 2.57 -7.62
C ILE A 84 5.74 2.50 -9.07
N ASP A 85 4.94 1.94 -9.97
CA ASP A 85 5.24 1.81 -11.39
C ASP A 85 5.28 3.16 -12.10
N GLU A 86 4.46 4.13 -11.67
CA GLU A 86 4.50 5.51 -12.13
C GLU A 86 5.76 6.27 -11.65
N HIS A 87 6.45 5.76 -10.62
CA HIS A 87 7.65 6.33 -10.03
C HIS A 87 8.87 5.38 -10.13
N PRO A 88 9.59 5.37 -11.27
CA PRO A 88 10.65 4.40 -11.54
C PRO A 88 11.82 4.43 -10.55
N ASP A 89 12.04 5.54 -9.85
CA ASP A 89 13.07 5.65 -8.81
C ASP A 89 12.71 4.83 -7.56
N ILE A 90 11.43 4.85 -7.15
CA ILE A 90 10.92 4.03 -6.04
C ILE A 90 10.96 2.56 -6.44
N LYS A 91 10.54 2.24 -7.67
CA LYS A 91 10.61 0.87 -8.19
C LYS A 91 12.02 0.30 -8.19
N LYS A 92 13.01 1.08 -8.63
CA LYS A 92 14.42 0.69 -8.59
C LYS A 92 14.90 0.46 -7.16
N MET A 93 14.51 1.33 -6.22
CA MET A 93 14.84 1.16 -4.80
C MET A 93 14.28 -0.17 -4.27
N LEU A 94 13.01 -0.47 -4.51
CA LEU A 94 12.38 -1.73 -4.07
C LEU A 94 12.99 -2.97 -4.74
N SER A 95 13.48 -2.85 -5.97
CA SER A 95 14.11 -3.96 -6.70
C SER A 95 15.54 -4.25 -6.25
N ALA A 96 16.17 -3.33 -5.53
CA ALA A 96 17.57 -3.41 -5.11
C ALA A 96 17.75 -3.95 -3.68
N ILE A 97 16.65 -4.26 -2.99
CA ILE A 97 16.57 -4.75 -1.61
C ILE A 97 16.24 -6.24 -1.66
#